data_AF-A0A2K8ZVV1-F1
#
_entry.id   AF-A0A2K8ZVV1-F1
#
_cell.length_a   1.000
_cell.length_b   1.000
_cell.length_c   1.000
_cell.angle_alpha   90.00
_cell.angle_beta   90.00
_cell.angle_gamma   90.00
#
_symmetry.space_group_name_H-M   'P 1'
#
loop_
_entity.id
_entity.type
_entity.pdbx_description
1 polymer ?
#
loop_
_entity_poly.entity_id
_entity_poly.type
_entity_poly.pdbx_seq_one_letter_code
_entity_poly.pdbx_strand_id
1 'polypeptide(L)'
;MLLSLLTRKEKLKFLDLVMHMVSVDGEPTAIEQRLLNIMLAEVGDGIVKEYTFTLSKDLDETIDYFREASPSVKNIVYLNLLKVTMIDDFYNTAEHFFLEDIRKEFGITDFKKKQLMRLVYNERDLRERAKRVVSH
;
A
#
# COMPACT_ATOMS: atom_id res chain seq x y z
N MET A 1 -2.50 1.21 10.56
CA MET A 1 -1.28 1.18 9.70
C MET A 1 -0.30 2.30 10.09
N LEU A 2 0.94 2.30 9.56
CA LEU A 2 1.88 3.43 9.77
C LEU A 2 1.52 4.68 8.94
N LEU A 3 0.43 4.62 8.17
CA LEU A 3 -0.10 5.75 7.41
C LEU A 3 -0.42 6.96 8.29
N SER A 4 -0.70 6.77 9.59
CA SER A 4 -0.91 7.88 10.54
C SER A 4 0.31 8.79 10.69
N LEU A 5 1.52 8.30 10.38
CA LEU A 5 2.75 9.08 10.43
C LEU A 5 2.98 9.93 9.17
N LEU A 6 2.17 9.73 8.13
CA LEU A 6 2.24 10.50 6.89
C LEU A 6 1.41 11.79 7.01
N THR A 7 1.89 12.83 6.34
CA THR A 7 1.14 14.05 6.12
C THR A 7 -0.12 13.76 5.29
N ARG A 8 -1.06 14.71 5.30
CA ARG A 8 -2.29 14.62 4.52
C ARG A 8 -2.02 14.39 3.02
N LYS A 9 -1.05 15.12 2.44
CA LYS A 9 -0.69 15.02 1.03
C LYS A 9 -0.09 13.65 0.70
N GLU A 10 0.80 13.14 1.55
CA GLU A 10 1.39 11.81 1.39
C GLU A 10 0.35 10.71 1.49
N LYS A 11 -0.65 10.84 2.37
CA LYS A 11 -1.77 9.88 2.45
C LYS A 11 -2.59 9.85 1.16
N LEU A 12 -2.90 11.01 0.58
CA LEU A 12 -3.62 11.09 -0.69
C LEU A 12 -2.82 10.47 -1.84
N LYS A 13 -1.55 10.82 -1.97
CA LYS A 13 -0.65 10.24 -2.99
C LYS A 13 -0.42 8.74 -2.76
N PHE A 14 -0.44 8.26 -1.51
CA PHE A 14 -0.41 6.83 -1.22
C PHE A 14 -1.66 6.11 -1.73
N LEU A 15 -2.85 6.69 -1.54
CA LEU A 15 -4.09 6.13 -2.08
C LEU A 15 -4.03 6.05 -3.61
N ASP A 16 -3.45 7.06 -4.28
CA ASP A 16 -3.23 7.01 -5.73
C ASP A 16 -2.35 5.83 -6.14
N LEU A 17 -1.25 5.56 -5.42
CA LEU A 17 -0.43 4.36 -5.67
C LEU A 17 -1.21 3.07 -5.45
N VAL A 18 -2.06 3.00 -4.42
CA VAL A 18 -2.90 1.82 -4.20
C VAL A 18 -3.90 1.64 -5.35
N MET A 19 -4.56 2.72 -5.81
CA MET A 19 -5.47 2.69 -6.96
C MET A 19 -4.77 2.17 -8.21
N HIS A 20 -3.57 2.67 -8.50
CA HIS A 20 -2.79 2.21 -9.65
C HIS A 20 -2.38 0.75 -9.49
N MET A 21 -1.96 0.33 -8.29
CA MET A 21 -1.59 -1.07 -8.01
C MET A 21 -2.76 -2.04 -8.17
N VAL A 22 -3.98 -1.64 -7.76
CA VAL A 22 -5.17 -2.48 -7.91
C VAL A 22 -5.71 -2.52 -9.34
N SER A 23 -5.46 -1.48 -10.14
CA SER A 23 -5.98 -1.39 -11.50
C SER A 23 -4.94 -1.82 -12.56
N VAL A 24 -3.83 -2.45 -12.17
CA VAL A 24 -2.73 -2.82 -13.10
C VAL A 24 -3.23 -3.81 -14.17
N ASP A 25 -4.17 -4.68 -13.82
CA ASP A 25 -4.71 -5.71 -14.73
C ASP A 25 -6.05 -5.32 -15.39
N GLY A 26 -6.66 -4.18 -15.02
CA GLY A 26 -7.87 -3.65 -15.64
C GLY A 26 -8.86 -3.03 -14.66
N GLU A 27 -10.15 -3.34 -14.85
CA GLU A 27 -11.25 -2.77 -14.06
C GLU A 27 -11.30 -3.35 -12.64
N PRO A 28 -11.50 -2.50 -11.61
CA PRO A 28 -11.36 -2.97 -10.25
C PRO A 28 -12.34 -4.08 -9.85
N THR A 29 -11.82 -5.19 -9.32
CA THR A 29 -12.68 -6.27 -8.80
C THR A 29 -13.33 -5.89 -7.46
N ALA A 30 -14.33 -6.67 -7.03
CA ALA A 30 -14.98 -6.47 -5.72
C ALA A 30 -13.98 -6.58 -4.53
N ILE A 31 -12.90 -7.34 -4.71
CA ILE A 31 -11.82 -7.48 -3.73
C ILE A 31 -11.03 -6.17 -3.64
N GLU A 32 -10.73 -5.55 -4.76
CA GLU A 32 -9.98 -4.30 -4.83
C GLU A 32 -10.80 -3.12 -4.30
N GLN A 33 -12.10 -3.06 -4.58
CA GLN A 33 -12.98 -2.07 -3.99
C GLN A 33 -13.02 -2.18 -2.45
N ARG A 34 -13.02 -3.42 -1.93
CA ARG A 34 -12.95 -3.66 -0.49
C ARG A 34 -11.60 -3.21 0.07
N LEU A 35 -10.52 -3.51 -0.61
CA LEU A 35 -9.16 -3.14 -0.21
C LEU A 35 -8.98 -1.62 -0.15
N LEU A 36 -9.52 -0.92 -1.14
CA LEU A 36 -9.58 0.53 -1.18
C LEU A 36 -10.38 1.12 -0.02
N ASN A 37 -11.53 0.54 0.31
CA ASN A 37 -12.32 0.98 1.46
C ASN A 37 -11.57 0.79 2.79
N ILE A 38 -10.79 -0.29 2.95
CA ILE A 38 -9.92 -0.48 4.11
C ILE A 38 -8.84 0.61 4.16
N MET A 39 -8.20 0.93 3.02
CA MET A 39 -7.19 1.98 2.97
C MET A 39 -7.77 3.36 3.28
N LEU A 40 -8.98 3.66 2.79
CA LEU A 40 -9.70 4.88 3.11
C LEU A 40 -9.98 5.01 4.62
N ALA A 41 -10.40 3.93 5.26
CA ALA A 41 -10.59 3.91 6.71
C ALA A 41 -9.28 4.16 7.48
N GLU A 42 -8.16 3.63 6.97
CA GLU A 42 -6.84 3.76 7.60
C GLU A 42 -6.21 5.17 7.46
N VAL A 43 -6.54 5.93 6.42
CA VAL A 43 -6.02 7.30 6.25
C VAL A 43 -6.76 8.34 7.12
N GLY A 44 -8.02 8.07 7.48
CA GLY A 44 -8.87 8.84 8.40
C GLY A 44 -9.94 9.72 7.73
N ASP A 45 -11.02 10.00 8.48
CA ASP A 45 -12.29 10.58 8.01
C ASP A 45 -12.19 11.91 7.24
N GLY A 46 -11.15 12.72 7.50
CA GLY A 46 -10.93 14.00 6.83
C GLY A 46 -10.39 13.90 5.40
N ILE A 47 -10.05 12.69 4.94
CA ILE A 47 -9.50 12.43 3.59
C ILE A 47 -10.54 11.73 2.70
N VAL A 48 -11.40 10.91 3.30
CA VAL A 48 -12.43 10.11 2.60
C VAL A 48 -13.40 10.97 1.80
N LYS A 49 -13.75 12.17 2.29
CA LYS A 49 -14.71 13.08 1.62
C LYS A 49 -14.18 13.71 0.34
N GLU A 50 -12.86 13.72 0.15
CA GLU A 50 -12.19 14.37 -0.98
C GLU A 50 -11.64 13.38 -1.99
N TYR A 51 -11.52 12.11 -1.61
CA TYR A 51 -11.05 11.08 -2.51
C TYR A 51 -12.19 10.60 -3.40
N THR A 52 -12.21 11.06 -4.64
CA THR A 52 -12.95 10.38 -5.70
C THR A 52 -12.09 9.24 -6.21
N PHE A 53 -12.65 8.03 -6.33
CA PHE A 53 -12.01 6.87 -7.00
C PHE A 53 -11.74 7.07 -8.50
N THR A 54 -11.63 8.32 -8.94
CA THR A 54 -11.11 8.67 -10.24
C THR A 54 -9.61 8.49 -10.16
N LEU A 55 -9.06 7.57 -10.96
CA LEU A 55 -7.62 7.40 -11.13
C LEU A 55 -6.96 8.78 -11.18
N SER A 56 -6.06 9.06 -10.23
CA SER A 56 -5.12 10.17 -10.39
C SER A 56 -4.49 9.99 -11.76
N LYS A 57 -4.70 10.95 -12.66
CA LYS A 57 -4.36 10.82 -14.08
C LYS A 57 -2.86 10.60 -14.33
N ASP A 58 -2.03 10.72 -13.29
CA ASP A 58 -0.59 10.68 -13.42
C ASP A 58 0.07 9.85 -12.30
N LEU A 59 0.28 8.57 -12.58
CA LEU A 59 1.11 7.68 -11.74
C LEU A 59 2.54 8.22 -11.64
N ASP A 60 3.08 8.77 -12.73
CA ASP A 60 4.44 9.29 -12.78
C ASP A 60 4.60 10.48 -11.84
N GLU A 61 3.63 11.41 -11.81
CA GLU A 61 3.62 12.53 -10.85
C GLU A 61 3.60 12.03 -9.39
N THR A 62 2.89 10.93 -9.14
CA THR A 62 2.80 10.32 -7.81
C THR A 62 4.12 9.67 -7.40
N ILE A 63 4.78 8.99 -8.34
CA ILE A 63 6.11 8.41 -8.14
C ILE A 63 7.14 9.51 -7.91
N ASP A 64 7.14 10.55 -8.75
CA ASP A 64 8.05 11.70 -8.63
C ASP A 64 7.91 12.40 -7.28
N TYR A 65 6.68 12.58 -6.80
CA TYR A 65 6.44 13.14 -5.47
C TYR A 65 7.14 12.34 -4.36
N PHE A 66 7.04 11.00 -4.40
CA PHE A 66 7.70 10.16 -3.42
C PHE A 66 9.19 9.96 -3.68
N ARG A 67 9.67 10.14 -4.91
CA ARG A 67 11.11 10.10 -5.25
C ARG A 67 11.89 11.16 -4.48
N GLU A 68 11.30 12.34 -4.27
CA GLU A 68 11.90 13.44 -3.49
C GLU A 68 11.60 13.35 -1.98
N ALA A 69 10.78 12.40 -1.54
CA ALA A 69 10.41 12.27 -0.13
C ALA A 69 11.55 11.70 0.73
N SER A 70 11.43 11.90 2.05
CA SER A 70 12.41 11.38 3.00
C SER A 70 12.47 9.85 2.97
N PRO A 71 13.62 9.22 3.32
CA PRO A 71 13.73 7.77 3.40
C PRO A 71 12.69 7.12 4.30
N SER A 72 12.31 7.79 5.40
CA SER A 72 11.28 7.31 6.32
C SER A 72 9.92 7.24 5.64
N VAL A 73 9.53 8.27 4.88
CA VAL A 73 8.26 8.32 4.14
C VAL A 73 8.23 7.23 3.08
N LYS A 74 9.28 7.11 2.27
CA LYS A 74 9.42 6.05 1.25
C LYS A 74 9.27 4.64 1.85
N ASN A 75 9.93 4.40 2.99
CA ASN A 75 9.83 3.11 3.69
C ASN A 75 8.41 2.85 4.23
N ILE A 76 7.73 3.88 4.77
CA ILE A 76 6.35 3.76 5.25
C ILE A 76 5.42 3.44 4.08
N VAL A 77 5.52 4.16 2.97
CA VAL A 77 4.71 3.94 1.77
C VAL A 77 4.91 2.52 1.24
N TYR A 78 6.16 2.11 1.03
CA TYR A 78 6.47 0.77 0.52
C TYR A 78 6.04 -0.35 1.48
N LEU A 79 6.22 -0.18 2.79
CA LEU A 79 5.72 -1.13 3.79
C LEU A 79 4.20 -1.32 3.68
N ASN A 80 3.44 -0.23 3.52
CA ASN A 80 2.00 -0.33 3.43
C ASN A 80 1.54 -0.91 2.08
N LEU A 81 2.25 -0.65 0.98
CA LEU A 81 2.00 -1.35 -0.30
C LEU A 81 2.22 -2.87 -0.15
N LEU A 82 3.30 -3.30 0.51
CA LEU A 82 3.53 -4.71 0.83
C LEU A 82 2.42 -5.32 1.70
N LYS A 83 1.85 -4.54 2.63
CA LYS A 83 0.72 -5.01 3.45
C LYS A 83 -0.53 -5.19 2.61
N VAL A 84 -0.80 -4.25 1.72
CA VAL A 84 -1.95 -4.28 0.81
C VAL A 84 -1.94 -5.57 -0.02
N THR A 85 -0.79 -5.94 -0.59
CA THR A 85 -0.69 -7.17 -1.39
C THR A 85 -0.85 -8.46 -0.61
N MET A 86 -0.76 -8.42 0.72
CA MET A 86 -0.96 -9.59 1.57
C MET A 86 -2.41 -9.75 2.06
N ILE A 87 -3.32 -8.85 1.69
CA ILE A 87 -4.74 -8.93 2.02
C ILE A 87 -5.44 -9.83 0.99
N ASP A 88 -6.25 -10.79 1.46
CA ASP A 88 -7.14 -11.64 0.65
C ASP A 88 -6.48 -12.28 -0.59
N ASP A 89 -5.20 -12.68 -0.47
CA ASP A 89 -4.38 -13.29 -1.55
C ASP A 89 -4.24 -12.42 -2.82
N PHE A 90 -4.27 -11.08 -2.66
CA PHE A 90 -4.12 -10.08 -3.73
C PHE A 90 -2.74 -10.08 -4.44
N TYR A 91 -1.75 -10.84 -3.95
CA TYR A 91 -0.41 -10.86 -4.54
C TYR A 91 -0.36 -11.74 -5.79
N ASN A 92 -0.38 -11.12 -6.97
CA ASN A 92 -0.12 -11.79 -8.24
C ASN A 92 1.15 -11.23 -8.93
N THR A 93 1.41 -11.68 -10.16
CA THR A 93 2.61 -11.32 -10.93
C THR A 93 2.65 -9.84 -11.30
N ALA A 94 1.51 -9.23 -11.60
CA ALA A 94 1.38 -7.83 -11.98
C ALA A 94 1.73 -6.89 -10.82
N GLU A 95 1.18 -7.12 -9.62
CA GLU A 95 1.52 -6.32 -8.45
C GLU A 95 2.94 -6.59 -7.98
N HIS A 96 3.47 -7.79 -8.20
CA HIS A 96 4.89 -8.06 -7.95
C HIS A 96 5.79 -7.12 -8.78
N PHE A 97 5.53 -7.00 -10.08
CA PHE A 97 6.29 -6.10 -10.94
C PHE A 97 6.08 -4.63 -10.55
N PHE A 98 4.84 -4.23 -10.27
CA PHE A 98 4.53 -2.88 -9.78
C PHE A 98 5.33 -2.54 -8.51
N LEU A 99 5.33 -3.44 -7.52
CA LEU A 99 6.09 -3.27 -6.28
C LEU A 99 7.59 -3.19 -6.54
N GLU A 100 8.13 -3.99 -7.47
CA GLU A 100 9.55 -3.92 -7.80
C GLU A 100 9.94 -2.60 -8.46
N ASP A 101 9.08 -2.04 -9.29
CA ASP A 101 9.35 -0.77 -9.94
C ASP A 101 9.26 0.38 -8.93
N ILE A 102 8.23 0.43 -8.09
CA ILE A 102 8.14 1.39 -6.97
C ILE A 102 9.36 1.28 -6.05
N ARG A 103 9.82 0.07 -5.75
CA ARG A 103 11.02 -0.15 -4.92
C ARG A 103 12.26 0.50 -5.53
N LYS A 104 12.48 0.31 -6.84
CA LYS A 104 13.62 0.91 -7.57
C LYS A 104 13.51 2.43 -7.57
N GLU A 105 12.34 2.97 -7.91
CA GLU A 105 12.07 4.40 -7.94
C GLU A 105 12.29 5.08 -6.59
N PHE A 106 11.95 4.38 -5.50
CA PHE A 106 12.16 4.90 -4.14
C PHE A 106 13.59 4.69 -3.64
N GLY A 107 14.46 4.01 -4.39
CA GLY A 107 15.82 3.68 -3.98
C GLY A 107 15.86 2.72 -2.78
N ILE A 108 14.86 1.86 -2.64
CA ILE A 108 14.78 0.90 -1.53
C ILE A 108 15.66 -0.31 -1.86
N THR A 109 16.71 -0.51 -1.06
CA THR A 109 17.63 -1.64 -1.25
C THR A 109 16.94 -2.99 -0.99
N ASP A 110 17.47 -4.06 -1.57
CA ASP A 110 16.94 -5.41 -1.35
C ASP A 110 17.02 -5.83 0.12
N PHE A 111 18.06 -5.36 0.83
CA PHE A 111 18.17 -5.55 2.26
C PHE A 111 17.02 -4.89 3.01
N LYS A 112 16.70 -3.63 2.67
CA LYS A 112 15.58 -2.91 3.28
C LYS A 112 14.24 -3.56 2.94
N LYS A 113 14.03 -3.95 1.67
CA LYS A 113 12.85 -4.72 1.24
C LYS A 113 12.65 -5.96 2.11
N LYS A 114 13.70 -6.77 2.30
CA LYS A 114 13.65 -7.97 3.15
C LYS A 114 13.27 -7.65 4.60
N GLN A 115 13.81 -6.56 5.16
CA GLN A 115 13.44 -6.11 6.50
C GLN A 115 11.95 -5.75 6.59
N LEU A 116 11.44 -4.97 5.63
CA LEU A 116 10.04 -4.54 5.60
C LEU A 116 9.09 -5.73 5.37
N MET A 117 9.40 -6.64 4.43
CA MET A 117 8.64 -7.86 4.20
C MET A 117 8.55 -8.73 5.46
N ARG A 118 9.65 -8.87 6.21
CA ARG A 118 9.65 -9.62 7.47
C ARG A 118 8.66 -9.05 8.48
N LEU A 119 8.54 -7.72 8.57
CA LEU A 119 7.55 -7.09 9.46
C LEU A 119 6.12 -7.45 9.04
N VAL A 120 5.82 -7.39 7.74
CA VAL A 120 4.49 -7.74 7.21
C VAL A 120 4.14 -9.20 7.48
N TYR A 121 5.07 -10.13 7.23
CA TYR A 121 4.83 -11.55 7.51
C TYR A 121 4.65 -11.84 9.00
N ASN A 122 5.46 -11.24 9.87
CA ASN A 122 5.30 -11.41 11.32
C ASN A 122 3.92 -10.95 11.81
N GLU A 123 3.41 -9.85 11.26
CA GLU A 123 2.07 -9.34 11.58
C GLU A 123 0.96 -10.28 11.08
N ARG A 124 1.09 -10.80 9.85
CA ARG A 124 0.18 -11.81 9.31
C ARG A 124 0.15 -13.07 10.18
N ASP A 125 1.33 -13.59 10.51
CA ASP A 125 1.46 -14.80 11.33
C ASP A 125 0.84 -14.62 12.72
N LEU A 126 1.06 -13.45 13.34
CA LEU A 126 0.44 -13.11 14.61
C LEU A 126 -1.09 -13.09 14.49
N ARG A 127 -1.63 -12.48 13.43
CA ARG A 127 -3.08 -12.40 13.19
C ARG A 127 -3.69 -13.79 12.97
N GLU A 128 -3.03 -14.65 12.19
CA GLU A 128 -3.50 -16.02 11.95
C GLU A 128 -3.44 -16.87 13.22
N ARG A 129 -2.40 -16.71 14.05
CA ARG A 129 -2.34 -17.36 15.36
C ARG A 129 -3.47 -16.89 16.27
N ALA A 130 -3.73 -15.58 16.33
CA ALA A 130 -4.81 -15.02 17.13
C ALA A 130 -6.18 -15.57 16.69
N LYS A 131 -6.45 -15.65 15.38
CA LYS A 131 -7.67 -16.27 14.85
C LYS A 131 -7.84 -17.70 15.35
N ARG A 132 -6.78 -18.52 15.30
CA ARG A 132 -6.85 -19.91 15.79
C ARG A 132 -7.15 -19.98 17.28
N VAL A 133 -6.48 -19.15 18.09
CA VAL A 133 -6.69 -19.13 19.55
C VAL A 133 -8.10 -18.70 19.93
N VAL A 134 -8.67 -17.70 19.24
CA VAL A 134 -10.01 -17.17 19.56
C VAL A 134 -11.14 -18.04 18.99
N SER A 135 -10.90 -18.73 17.87
CA SER A 135 -11.87 -19.66 17.27
C SER A 135 -11.99 -20.98 18.02
N HIS A 136 -11.18 -21.21 19.05
CA HIS A 136 -11.16 -22.40 19.88
C HIS A 136 -11.70 -22.11 21.28
#